data_AF-A0A2D9TCQ9-F1
#
_entry.id   AF-A0A2D9TCQ9-F1
#
_cell.length_a   1.000
_cell.length_b   1.000
_cell.length_c   1.000
_cell.angle_alpha   90.00
_cell.angle_beta   90.00
_cell.angle_gamma   90.00
#
_symmetry.space_group_name_H-M   'P 1'
#
loop_
_entity.id
_entity.type
_entity.pdbx_description
1 polymer ?
#
loop_
_entity_poly.entity_id
_entity_poly.type
_entity_poly.pdbx_seq_one_letter_code
_entity_poly.pdbx_strand_id
1 'polypeptide(L)'
;MLLDDSVDDAAFARQVTQSTRKRRPTGALRYEISRRLVERSADNMILAVETYNRPTLKNRMDGFAMLFCTAWEQLLKAEMIEASGENAAYRPSKPGRRRETLSLDECLQHHFGDKDVVRKNIERIAELRHAATHFVVPEIQAPFAYVFQSGVLNYARRYRDLMQAPFLPRANIGLLALAGQGEEIDAAALQHLYGADLGAEIADYSTQLEDEIAEVSDERFAVRVEVTIRFASDKGGASPDVTLVKASEAPANAVVLYKPTDPERTHPYRTLELCELITQKLGHKFSTYDLQCVLHKTGWKKADNSYHRLQQNPDTHKYSVQAVEEIVRLLTAHDTYLKKAKESYRRTSRSRSKAEPP
;
A
#
# COMPACT_ATOMS: atom_id res chain seq x y z
N MET A 1 -37.55 -40.73 -22.03
CA MET A 1 -38.29 -40.24 -20.85
C MET A 1 -37.73 -38.86 -20.56
N LEU A 2 -38.43 -37.84 -21.04
CA LEU A 2 -38.01 -36.43 -20.98
C LEU A 2 -38.19 -35.94 -19.54
N LEU A 3 -37.18 -35.25 -19.02
CA LEU A 3 -37.21 -34.57 -17.73
C LEU A 3 -38.17 -33.38 -17.84
N ASP A 4 -39.24 -33.43 -17.06
CA ASP A 4 -40.18 -32.33 -16.86
C ASP A 4 -39.62 -31.43 -15.74
N ASP A 5 -38.70 -30.54 -16.09
CA ASP A 5 -38.17 -29.50 -15.21
C ASP A 5 -38.91 -28.18 -15.51
N SER A 6 -40.18 -28.11 -15.12
CA SER A 6 -40.86 -26.83 -14.89
C SER A 6 -40.85 -26.53 -13.40
N VAL A 7 -39.70 -26.08 -12.88
CA VAL A 7 -39.65 -25.46 -11.56
C VAL A 7 -40.51 -24.20 -11.63
N ASP A 8 -41.63 -24.19 -10.90
CA ASP A 8 -42.50 -23.02 -10.77
C ASP A 8 -41.66 -21.83 -10.28
N ASP A 9 -41.44 -20.85 -11.16
CA ASP A 9 -40.66 -19.64 -10.90
C ASP A 9 -41.17 -18.91 -9.65
N ALA A 10 -42.47 -19.00 -9.34
CA ALA A 10 -43.03 -18.42 -8.14
C ALA A 10 -42.62 -19.19 -6.87
N ALA A 11 -42.50 -20.52 -6.95
CA ALA A 11 -41.99 -21.35 -5.87
C ALA A 11 -40.48 -21.14 -5.67
N PHE A 12 -39.70 -21.06 -6.75
CA PHE A 12 -38.27 -20.74 -6.69
C PHE A 12 -38.03 -19.34 -6.12
N ALA A 13 -38.76 -18.32 -6.58
CA ALA A 13 -38.70 -16.98 -6.04
C ALA A 13 -39.06 -16.94 -4.55
N ARG A 14 -40.09 -17.69 -4.11
CA ARG A 14 -40.42 -17.81 -2.68
C ARG A 14 -39.33 -18.50 -1.88
N GLN A 15 -38.69 -19.53 -2.43
CA GLN A 15 -37.62 -20.29 -1.76
C GLN A 15 -36.33 -19.46 -1.65
N VAL A 16 -35.98 -18.68 -2.68
CA VAL A 16 -34.86 -17.72 -2.68
C VAL A 16 -35.14 -16.53 -1.75
N THR A 17 -36.39 -16.06 -1.69
CA THR A 17 -36.82 -14.99 -0.76
C THR A 17 -36.84 -15.47 0.70
N GLN A 18 -37.06 -16.77 0.94
CA GLN A 18 -37.01 -17.36 2.27
C GLN A 18 -35.59 -17.73 2.71
N SER A 19 -34.70 -18.12 1.79
CA SER A 19 -33.31 -18.49 2.11
C SER A 19 -32.41 -17.30 2.39
N THR A 20 -32.69 -16.13 1.79
CA THR A 20 -32.06 -14.84 2.13
C THR A 20 -32.51 -14.30 3.50
N ARG A 21 -33.67 -14.76 4.01
CA ARG A 21 -34.12 -14.57 5.39
C ARG A 21 -33.52 -15.60 6.36
N LYS A 22 -32.22 -15.91 6.27
CA LYS A 22 -31.49 -16.28 7.49
C LYS A 22 -31.48 -15.05 8.38
N ARG A 23 -32.59 -14.84 9.10
CA ARG A 23 -32.82 -13.72 10.01
C ARG A 23 -31.57 -13.60 10.87
N ARG A 24 -30.85 -12.48 10.75
CA ARG A 24 -29.96 -12.05 11.84
C ARG A 24 -30.81 -12.10 13.11
N PRO A 25 -30.26 -12.52 14.27
CA PRO A 25 -31.04 -12.63 15.49
C PRO A 25 -31.58 -11.25 15.88
N THR A 26 -32.78 -10.93 15.39
CA THR A 26 -33.45 -9.63 15.57
C THR A 26 -34.51 -9.68 16.67
N GLY A 27 -34.52 -10.77 17.44
CA GLY A 27 -35.42 -10.98 18.58
C GLY A 27 -35.14 -10.07 19.78
N ALA A 28 -34.06 -9.28 19.78
CA ALA A 28 -33.71 -8.38 20.88
C ALA A 28 -34.50 -7.05 20.88
N LEU A 29 -34.99 -6.61 19.71
CA LEU A 29 -35.62 -5.29 19.56
C LEU A 29 -37.15 -5.37 19.74
N ARG A 30 -37.71 -4.43 20.50
CA ARG A 30 -39.13 -4.34 20.85
C ARG A 30 -39.96 -3.78 19.70
N TYR A 31 -39.45 -2.77 18.99
CA TYR A 31 -40.19 -2.10 17.93
C TYR A 31 -39.77 -2.59 16.54
N GLU A 32 -40.76 -2.87 15.69
CA GLU A 32 -40.51 -3.31 14.31
C GLU A 32 -39.77 -2.25 13.49
N ILE A 33 -40.02 -0.96 13.78
CA ILE A 33 -39.33 0.15 13.09
C ILE A 33 -37.84 0.19 13.46
N SER A 34 -37.48 -0.04 14.73
CA SER A 34 -36.09 -0.17 15.17
C SER A 34 -35.40 -1.33 14.46
N ARG A 35 -36.08 -2.48 14.35
CA ARG A 35 -35.54 -3.64 13.64
C ARG A 35 -35.17 -3.31 12.20
N ARG A 36 -36.08 -2.66 11.46
CA ARG A 36 -35.82 -2.25 10.07
C ARG A 36 -34.74 -1.19 9.96
N LEU A 37 -34.66 -0.26 10.90
CA LEU A 37 -33.60 0.75 10.95
C LEU A 37 -32.24 0.10 11.17
N VAL A 38 -32.11 -0.84 12.12
CA VAL A 38 -30.85 -1.52 12.41
C VAL A 38 -30.41 -2.43 11.27
N GLU A 39 -31.34 -3.14 10.63
CA GLU A 39 -31.03 -3.94 9.43
C GLU A 39 -30.47 -3.06 8.30
N ARG A 40 -31.17 -1.96 7.96
CA ARG A 40 -30.69 -1.01 6.94
C ARG A 40 -29.40 -0.31 7.32
N SER A 41 -29.26 0.05 8.59
CA SER A 41 -28.05 0.66 9.14
C SER A 41 -26.85 -0.24 8.91
N ALA A 42 -27.00 -1.53 9.20
CA ALA A 42 -25.94 -2.50 8.99
C ALA A 42 -25.61 -2.68 7.50
N ASP A 43 -26.61 -2.76 6.62
CA ASP A 43 -26.37 -2.87 5.18
C ASP A 43 -25.66 -1.62 4.63
N ASN A 44 -26.03 -0.42 5.09
CA ASN A 44 -25.35 0.83 4.73
C ASN A 44 -23.89 0.85 5.21
N MET A 45 -23.61 0.37 6.43
CA MET A 45 -22.24 0.30 6.92
C MET A 45 -21.39 -0.72 6.15
N ILE A 46 -21.97 -1.88 5.79
CA ILE A 46 -21.30 -2.88 4.96
C ILE A 46 -20.96 -2.26 3.58
N LEU A 47 -21.95 -1.61 2.96
CA LEU A 47 -21.76 -0.96 1.67
C LEU A 47 -20.73 0.17 1.74
N ALA A 48 -20.68 0.92 2.84
CA ALA A 48 -19.65 1.95 3.05
C ALA A 48 -18.26 1.33 2.96
N VAL A 49 -18.00 0.28 3.73
CA VAL A 49 -16.73 -0.46 3.75
C VAL A 49 -16.40 -1.04 2.37
N GLU A 50 -17.37 -1.66 1.70
CA GLU A 50 -17.17 -2.21 0.34
C GLU A 50 -16.85 -1.13 -0.69
N THR A 51 -17.53 0.02 -0.63
CA THR A 51 -17.29 1.17 -1.50
C THR A 51 -15.88 1.72 -1.31
N TYR A 52 -15.43 1.87 -0.05
CA TYR A 52 -14.07 2.33 0.25
C TYR A 52 -13.00 1.34 -0.23
N ASN A 53 -13.28 0.04 -0.09
CA ASN A 53 -12.37 -1.04 -0.47
C ASN A 53 -12.28 -1.28 -1.99
N ARG A 54 -12.99 -0.51 -2.82
CA ARG A 54 -12.87 -0.52 -4.29
C ARG A 54 -11.87 0.55 -4.74
N PRO A 55 -10.57 0.23 -4.94
CA PRO A 55 -9.55 1.24 -5.28
C PRO A 55 -9.75 1.89 -6.65
N THR A 56 -10.51 1.26 -7.56
CA THR A 56 -10.82 1.83 -8.88
C THR A 56 -11.84 2.97 -8.83
N LEU A 57 -12.55 3.15 -7.70
CA LEU A 57 -13.58 4.14 -7.55
C LEU A 57 -12.99 5.47 -7.06
N LYS A 58 -13.07 6.51 -7.90
CA LYS A 58 -12.47 7.82 -7.63
C LYS A 58 -13.11 8.54 -6.44
N ASN A 59 -14.43 8.45 -6.29
CA ASN A 59 -15.21 9.07 -5.22
C ASN A 59 -15.46 8.11 -4.04
N ARG A 60 -14.55 7.16 -3.80
CA ARG A 60 -14.72 6.13 -2.77
C ARG A 60 -14.82 6.72 -1.35
N MET A 61 -14.12 7.82 -1.07
CA MET A 61 -14.18 8.52 0.22
C MET A 61 -15.57 9.15 0.44
N ASP A 62 -16.09 9.85 -0.56
CA ASP A 62 -17.40 10.51 -0.50
C ASP A 62 -18.51 9.49 -0.31
N GLY A 63 -18.46 8.42 -1.12
CA GLY A 63 -19.39 7.31 -1.02
C GLY A 63 -19.34 6.63 0.35
N PHE A 64 -18.14 6.44 0.91
CA PHE A 64 -17.98 5.97 2.27
C PHE A 64 -18.63 6.92 3.28
N ALA A 65 -18.28 8.21 3.26
CA ALA A 65 -18.74 9.20 4.25
C ALA A 65 -20.28 9.33 4.24
N MET A 66 -20.91 9.34 3.07
CA MET A 66 -22.37 9.39 2.93
C MET A 66 -23.04 8.17 3.56
N LEU A 67 -22.59 6.96 3.22
CA LEU A 67 -23.16 5.71 3.71
C LEU A 67 -22.88 5.51 5.20
N PHE A 68 -21.67 5.85 5.65
CA PHE A 68 -21.25 5.83 7.05
C PHE A 68 -22.14 6.71 7.93
N CYS A 69 -22.33 7.97 7.54
CA CYS A 69 -23.17 8.91 8.29
C CYS A 69 -24.63 8.42 8.34
N THR A 70 -25.13 7.89 7.23
CA THR A 70 -26.49 7.31 7.15
C THR A 70 -26.64 6.11 8.08
N ALA A 71 -25.65 5.23 8.14
CA ALA A 71 -25.65 4.09 9.03
C ALA A 71 -25.67 4.54 10.50
N TRP A 72 -24.78 5.44 10.90
CA TRP A 72 -24.78 5.96 12.28
C TRP A 72 -26.10 6.63 12.65
N GLU A 73 -26.66 7.46 11.78
CA GLU A 73 -27.95 8.11 12.04
C GLU A 73 -29.07 7.08 12.26
N GLN A 74 -29.12 6.02 11.44
CA GLN A 74 -30.13 4.97 11.57
C GLN A 74 -29.96 4.13 12.83
N LEU A 75 -28.72 3.78 13.20
CA LEU A 75 -28.43 3.04 14.42
C LEU A 75 -28.85 3.82 15.66
N LEU A 76 -28.42 5.09 15.76
CA LEU A 76 -28.74 5.95 16.90
C LEU A 76 -30.25 6.20 17.03
N LYS A 77 -30.96 6.40 15.91
CA LYS A 77 -32.42 6.50 15.93
C LYS A 77 -33.08 5.24 16.48
N ALA A 78 -32.59 4.06 16.11
CA ALA A 78 -33.11 2.81 16.64
C ALA A 78 -32.86 2.68 18.15
N GLU A 79 -31.68 3.08 18.63
CA GLU A 79 -31.39 3.12 20.08
C GLU A 79 -32.37 4.05 20.83
N MET A 80 -32.65 5.24 20.29
CA MET A 80 -33.63 6.16 20.90
C MET A 80 -35.04 5.57 20.94
N ILE A 81 -35.44 4.91 19.86
CA ILE A 81 -36.78 4.30 19.77
C ILE A 81 -36.91 3.16 20.80
N GLU A 82 -35.89 2.32 20.94
CA GLU A 82 -35.90 1.25 21.94
C GLU A 82 -35.89 1.76 23.38
N ALA A 83 -35.22 2.89 23.65
CA ALA A 83 -35.13 3.49 24.98
C ALA A 83 -36.40 4.29 25.36
N SER A 84 -36.94 5.07 24.44
CA SER A 84 -37.93 6.13 24.73
C SER A 84 -39.24 6.01 23.93
N GLY A 85 -39.37 4.99 23.08
CA GLY A 85 -40.57 4.66 22.30
C GLY A 85 -40.57 5.16 20.85
N GLU A 86 -41.57 4.72 20.06
CA GLU A 86 -41.62 4.91 18.58
C GLU A 86 -41.49 6.36 18.09
N ASN A 87 -41.89 7.34 18.90
CA ASN A 87 -41.85 8.74 18.52
C ASN A 87 -40.52 9.44 18.85
N ALA A 88 -39.59 8.78 19.55
CA ALA A 88 -38.36 9.40 20.06
C ALA A 88 -37.43 9.93 18.95
N ALA A 89 -37.43 9.30 17.78
CA ALA A 89 -36.60 9.69 16.63
C ALA A 89 -37.24 10.78 15.73
N TYR A 90 -38.41 11.31 16.09
CA TYR A 90 -39.18 12.26 15.27
C TYR A 90 -39.23 13.64 15.90
N ARG A 91 -39.15 14.68 15.06
CA ARG A 91 -39.39 16.06 15.49
C ARG A 91 -40.88 16.28 15.79
N PRO A 92 -41.23 17.26 16.66
CA PRO A 92 -42.61 17.65 16.91
C PRO A 92 -43.35 17.94 15.60
N SER A 93 -44.52 17.30 15.42
CA SER A 93 -45.29 17.41 14.18
C SER A 93 -45.86 18.82 14.02
N LYS A 94 -45.63 19.43 12.85
CA LYS A 94 -46.27 20.70 12.46
C LYS A 94 -47.46 20.39 11.54
N PRO A 95 -48.63 21.04 11.71
CA PRO A 95 -49.78 20.82 10.83
C PRO A 95 -49.41 21.04 9.36
N GLY A 96 -49.80 20.09 8.49
CA GLY A 96 -49.59 20.20 7.04
C GLY A 96 -48.18 19.85 6.53
N ARG A 97 -47.25 19.42 7.39
CA ARG A 97 -45.92 18.92 6.97
C ARG A 97 -45.77 17.42 7.22
N ARG A 98 -44.94 16.76 6.40
CA ARG A 98 -44.53 15.37 6.63
C ARG A 98 -43.77 15.29 7.95
N ARG A 99 -43.87 14.15 8.65
CA ARG A 99 -43.06 13.88 9.85
C ARG A 99 -41.59 13.92 9.49
N GLU A 100 -40.84 14.80 10.14
CA GLU A 100 -39.39 14.90 10.02
C GLU A 100 -38.74 14.06 11.12
N THR A 101 -37.66 13.37 10.78
CA THR A 101 -36.83 12.66 11.76
C THR A 101 -35.67 13.53 12.20
N LEU A 102 -35.07 13.22 13.34
CA LEU A 102 -33.83 13.86 13.80
C LEU A 102 -32.70 13.69 12.76
N SER A 103 -31.78 14.64 12.67
CA SER A 103 -30.54 14.52 11.88
C SER A 103 -29.48 13.73 12.66
N LEU A 104 -28.40 13.33 11.98
CA LEU A 104 -27.22 12.76 12.64
C LEU A 104 -26.72 13.62 13.80
N ASP A 105 -26.58 14.94 13.60
CA ASP A 105 -26.05 15.85 14.64
C ASP A 105 -26.96 15.89 15.88
N GLU A 106 -28.28 15.94 15.68
CA GLU A 106 -29.25 15.87 16.78
C GLU A 106 -29.19 14.51 17.49
N CYS A 107 -28.99 13.41 16.73
CA CYS A 107 -28.81 12.08 17.31
C CYS A 107 -27.51 11.99 18.12
N LEU A 108 -26.41 12.58 17.65
CA LEU A 108 -25.12 12.57 18.34
C LEU A 108 -25.19 13.34 19.67
N GLN A 109 -25.78 14.54 19.65
CA GLN A 109 -25.98 15.34 20.87
C GLN A 109 -26.82 14.62 21.93
N HIS A 110 -27.76 13.78 21.50
CA HIS A 110 -28.58 12.99 22.43
C HIS A 110 -27.82 11.82 23.07
N HIS A 111 -26.88 11.19 22.35
CA HIS A 111 -26.22 9.96 22.82
C HIS A 111 -24.85 10.19 23.46
N PHE A 112 -24.19 11.30 23.14
CA PHE A 112 -22.81 11.54 23.51
C PHE A 112 -22.62 12.94 24.07
N GLY A 113 -21.80 13.06 25.12
CA GLY A 113 -21.38 14.36 25.64
C GLY A 113 -20.47 15.11 24.66
N ASP A 114 -20.31 16.42 24.87
CA ASP A 114 -19.57 17.29 23.95
C ASP A 114 -18.07 16.96 23.84
N LYS A 115 -17.50 16.25 24.81
CA LYS A 115 -16.09 15.84 24.82
C LYS A 115 -15.90 14.36 24.47
N ASP A 116 -16.94 13.70 23.96
CA ASP A 116 -16.85 12.28 23.63
C ASP A 116 -16.01 12.07 22.35
N VAL A 117 -15.03 11.17 22.46
CA VAL A 117 -14.06 10.88 21.39
C VAL A 117 -14.72 10.19 20.19
N VAL A 118 -15.73 9.35 20.42
CA VAL A 118 -16.48 8.67 19.36
C VAL A 118 -17.36 9.67 18.63
N ARG A 119 -17.98 10.60 19.36
CA ARG A 119 -18.72 11.71 18.74
C ARG A 119 -17.82 12.54 17.83
N LYS A 120 -16.64 12.93 18.34
CA LYS A 120 -15.64 13.69 17.57
C LYS A 120 -15.22 12.98 16.28
N ASN A 121 -15.03 11.66 16.33
CA ASN A 121 -14.75 10.84 15.14
C ASN A 121 -15.88 10.93 14.10
N ILE A 122 -17.14 10.77 14.52
CA ILE A 122 -18.29 10.77 13.61
C ILE A 122 -18.51 12.17 13.03
N GLU A 123 -18.38 13.22 13.85
CA GLU A 123 -18.48 14.62 13.41
C GLU A 123 -17.43 14.95 12.35
N ARG A 124 -16.18 14.51 12.52
CA ARG A 124 -15.12 14.73 11.53
C ARG A 124 -15.41 14.05 10.19
N ILE A 125 -16.02 12.86 10.20
CA ILE A 125 -16.45 12.17 8.97
C ILE A 125 -17.67 12.86 8.36
N ALA A 126 -18.57 13.41 9.18
CA ALA A 126 -19.73 14.17 8.72
C ALA A 126 -19.31 15.50 8.07
N GLU A 127 -18.26 16.17 8.58
CA GLU A 127 -17.64 17.33 7.93
C GLU A 127 -17.13 16.97 6.54
N LEU A 128 -16.42 15.84 6.40
CA LEU A 128 -15.99 15.37 5.08
C LEU A 128 -17.17 15.13 4.15
N ARG A 129 -18.29 14.56 4.62
CA ARG A 129 -19.52 14.41 3.82
C ARG A 129 -20.03 15.76 3.31
N HIS A 130 -19.92 16.83 4.11
CA HIS A 130 -20.30 18.19 3.67
C HIS A 130 -19.28 18.78 2.69
N ALA A 131 -18.00 18.51 2.89
CA ALA A 131 -16.91 18.98 2.04
C ALA A 131 -16.78 18.21 0.70
N ALA A 132 -17.31 16.98 0.63
CA ALA A 132 -17.26 16.09 -0.54
C ALA A 132 -17.87 16.70 -1.82
N THR A 133 -18.77 17.68 -1.68
CA THR A 133 -19.30 18.42 -2.85
C THR A 133 -18.35 19.49 -3.38
N HIS A 134 -17.31 19.83 -2.63
CA HIS A 134 -16.39 20.93 -2.89
C HIS A 134 -14.95 20.46 -3.16
N PHE A 135 -14.51 19.37 -2.54
CA PHE A 135 -13.14 18.88 -2.65
C PHE A 135 -13.10 17.42 -3.14
N VAL A 136 -12.62 17.20 -4.37
CA VAL A 136 -12.36 15.87 -4.92
C VAL A 136 -10.85 15.67 -4.98
N VAL A 137 -10.25 15.40 -3.83
CA VAL A 137 -8.80 15.45 -3.64
C VAL A 137 -8.33 14.11 -3.03
N PRO A 138 -7.68 13.23 -3.81
CA PRO A 138 -7.18 11.94 -3.32
C PRO A 138 -6.16 12.03 -2.17
N GLU A 139 -5.49 13.17 -2.02
CA GLU A 139 -4.35 13.38 -1.13
C GLU A 139 -4.75 13.40 0.35
N ILE A 140 -5.98 13.82 0.67
CA ILE A 140 -6.51 13.77 2.05
C ILE A 140 -6.87 12.35 2.49
N GLN A 141 -6.81 11.35 1.60
CA GLN A 141 -7.29 10.01 1.90
C GLN A 141 -6.52 9.33 3.03
N ALA A 142 -5.19 9.49 3.08
CA ALA A 142 -4.34 8.80 4.04
C ALA A 142 -4.73 9.10 5.50
N PRO A 143 -4.82 10.37 5.95
CA PRO A 143 -5.23 10.67 7.33
C PRO A 143 -6.69 10.27 7.60
N PHE A 144 -7.61 10.44 6.62
CA PHE A 144 -9.00 10.02 6.79
C PHE A 144 -9.18 8.51 6.92
N ALA A 145 -8.30 7.70 6.33
CA ALA A 145 -8.36 6.24 6.45
C ALA A 145 -8.30 5.81 7.93
N TYR A 146 -7.49 6.48 8.75
CA TYR A 146 -7.36 6.18 10.19
C TYR A 146 -8.64 6.51 10.95
N VAL A 147 -9.26 7.65 10.62
CA VAL A 147 -10.52 8.11 11.22
C VAL A 147 -11.67 7.18 10.81
N PHE A 148 -11.77 6.83 9.53
CA PHE A 148 -12.77 5.89 9.02
C PHE A 148 -12.68 4.52 9.68
N GLN A 149 -11.46 3.99 9.81
CA GLN A 149 -11.23 2.70 10.45
C GLN A 149 -11.74 2.69 11.90
N SER A 150 -11.43 3.74 12.66
CA SER A 150 -11.92 3.89 14.03
C SER A 150 -13.45 4.01 14.07
N GLY A 151 -14.05 4.79 13.17
CA GLY A 151 -15.49 4.95 13.07
C GLY A 151 -16.24 3.64 12.81
N VAL A 152 -15.71 2.79 11.92
CA VAL A 152 -16.27 1.45 11.64
C VAL A 152 -16.17 0.54 12.86
N LEU A 153 -15.04 0.58 13.58
CA LEU A 153 -14.85 -0.20 14.81
C LEU A 153 -15.80 0.25 15.92
N ASN A 154 -15.95 1.57 16.10
CA ASN A 154 -16.89 2.17 17.05
C ASN A 154 -18.34 1.75 16.73
N TYR A 155 -18.73 1.80 15.45
CA TYR A 155 -20.04 1.35 15.01
C TYR A 155 -20.25 -0.13 15.31
N ALA A 156 -19.26 -0.98 15.01
CA ALA A 156 -19.34 -2.41 15.25
C ALA A 156 -19.49 -2.76 16.74
N ARG A 157 -18.87 -1.98 17.65
CA ARG A 157 -19.08 -2.10 19.10
C ARG A 157 -20.51 -1.71 19.46
N ARG A 158 -20.97 -0.52 19.05
CA ARG A 158 -22.31 0.00 19.35
C ARG A 158 -23.42 -0.92 18.83
N TYR A 159 -23.29 -1.39 17.60
CA TYR A 159 -24.21 -2.37 17.01
C TYR A 159 -24.26 -3.67 17.82
N ARG A 160 -23.10 -4.17 18.27
CA ARG A 160 -23.03 -5.38 19.11
C ARG A 160 -23.72 -5.16 20.44
N ASP A 161 -23.58 -4.00 21.06
CA ASP A 161 -24.22 -3.68 22.34
C ASP A 161 -25.75 -3.65 22.20
N LEU A 162 -26.27 -3.11 21.10
CA LEU A 162 -27.70 -3.08 20.82
C LEU A 162 -28.26 -4.46 20.44
N MET A 163 -27.58 -5.19 19.55
CA MET A 163 -28.09 -6.44 18.97
C MET A 163 -27.67 -7.70 19.71
N GLN A 164 -26.73 -7.59 20.65
CA GLN A 164 -26.07 -8.71 21.33
C GLN A 164 -25.47 -9.73 20.35
N ALA A 165 -25.11 -9.26 19.15
CA ALA A 165 -24.63 -10.07 18.04
C ALA A 165 -23.58 -9.28 17.25
N PRO A 166 -22.58 -9.95 16.67
CA PRO A 166 -21.58 -9.27 15.87
C PRO A 166 -22.22 -8.66 14.60
N PHE A 167 -21.77 -7.46 14.25
CA PHE A 167 -22.14 -6.74 13.03
C PHE A 167 -21.79 -7.52 11.76
N LEU A 168 -20.60 -8.13 11.71
CA LEU A 168 -20.11 -8.97 10.62
C LEU A 168 -19.91 -10.42 11.07
N PRO A 169 -20.27 -11.42 10.25
CA PRO A 169 -19.82 -12.80 10.44
C PRO A 169 -18.29 -12.89 10.32
N ARG A 170 -17.66 -13.80 11.08
CA ARG A 170 -16.19 -13.94 11.26
C ARG A 170 -15.32 -14.05 9.98
N ALA A 171 -15.90 -14.09 8.79
CA ALA A 171 -15.19 -14.38 7.54
C ALA A 171 -14.67 -13.14 6.78
N ASN A 172 -15.19 -11.94 7.04
CA ASN A 172 -14.71 -10.72 6.38
C ASN A 172 -14.15 -9.79 7.43
N ILE A 173 -12.83 -9.63 7.44
CA ILE A 173 -12.12 -8.67 8.27
C ILE A 173 -12.69 -7.30 7.92
N GLY A 174 -13.47 -6.71 8.83
CA GLY A 174 -14.03 -5.35 8.73
C GLY A 174 -12.99 -4.24 8.85
N LEU A 175 -11.75 -4.52 8.43
CA LEU A 175 -10.73 -3.52 8.25
C LEU A 175 -10.90 -2.97 6.83
N LEU A 176 -10.85 -1.65 6.72
CA LEU A 176 -10.70 -0.99 5.45
C LEU A 176 -9.43 -1.53 4.80
N ALA A 177 -9.50 -1.85 3.52
CA ALA A 177 -8.32 -2.19 2.75
C ALA A 177 -7.37 -1.00 2.88
N LEU A 178 -6.22 -1.23 3.52
CA LEU A 178 -5.10 -0.30 3.59
C LEU A 178 -4.48 -0.22 2.19
N ALA A 179 -5.29 0.22 1.23
CA ALA A 179 -4.97 0.22 -0.17
C ALA A 179 -4.05 1.40 -0.43
N GLY A 180 -2.76 1.18 -0.17
CA GLY A 180 -1.66 2.10 -0.42
C GLY A 180 -1.80 3.37 0.41
N GLN A 181 -0.84 3.62 1.29
CA GLN A 181 -0.61 4.99 1.74
C GLN A 181 -0.62 5.88 0.49
N GLY A 182 -1.46 6.92 0.47
CA GLY A 182 -1.33 7.96 -0.54
C GLY A 182 0.13 8.41 -0.53
N GLU A 183 0.70 8.67 -1.71
CA GLU A 183 2.02 9.31 -1.73
C GLU A 183 1.91 10.58 -0.87
N GLU A 184 2.81 10.76 0.10
CA GLU A 184 2.90 12.02 0.83
C GLU A 184 3.21 13.11 -0.21
N ILE A 185 2.20 13.87 -0.59
CA ILE A 185 2.35 14.94 -1.58
C ILE A 185 2.72 16.21 -0.82
N ASP A 186 3.91 16.74 -1.09
CA ASP A 186 4.38 18.00 -0.54
C ASP A 186 3.43 19.16 -0.91
N ALA A 187 3.29 20.15 -0.03
CA ALA A 187 2.47 21.33 -0.23
C ALA A 187 2.83 22.06 -1.55
N ALA A 188 4.12 22.07 -1.93
CA ALA A 188 4.56 22.62 -3.20
C ALA A 188 4.01 21.86 -4.41
N ALA A 189 3.89 20.53 -4.32
CA ALA A 189 3.33 19.69 -5.37
C ALA A 189 1.80 19.86 -5.46
N LEU A 190 1.10 20.00 -4.32
CA LEU A 190 -0.33 20.33 -4.27
C LEU A 190 -0.64 21.68 -4.94
N GLN A 191 0.16 22.71 -4.65
CA GLN A 191 0.01 24.03 -5.28
C GLN A 191 0.24 23.99 -6.79
N HIS A 192 1.17 23.16 -7.26
CA HIS A 192 1.40 22.97 -8.70
C HIS A 192 0.24 22.24 -9.38
N LEU A 193 -0.41 21.28 -8.71
CA LEU A 193 -1.52 20.48 -9.25
C LEU A 193 -2.86 21.24 -9.26
N TYR A 194 -3.17 21.95 -8.17
CA TYR A 194 -4.49 22.54 -7.93
C TYR A 194 -4.51 24.07 -7.95
N GLY A 195 -3.34 24.72 -8.08
CA GLY A 195 -3.19 26.17 -7.96
C GLY A 195 -2.83 26.59 -6.53
N ALA A 196 -2.33 27.82 -6.38
CA ALA A 196 -1.78 28.31 -5.11
C ALA A 196 -2.81 28.28 -3.97
N ASP A 197 -4.01 28.82 -4.20
CA ASP A 197 -5.04 28.97 -3.16
C ASP A 197 -5.62 27.61 -2.73
N LEU A 198 -6.05 26.80 -3.70
CA LEU A 198 -6.68 25.50 -3.43
C LEU A 198 -5.67 24.47 -2.91
N GLY A 199 -4.44 24.48 -3.44
CA GLY A 199 -3.37 23.60 -2.97
C GLY A 199 -2.95 23.89 -1.53
N ALA A 200 -2.94 25.17 -1.11
CA ALA A 200 -2.70 25.55 0.28
C ALA A 200 -3.84 25.11 1.20
N GLU A 201 -5.09 25.32 0.80
CA GLU A 201 -6.27 24.90 1.59
C GLU A 201 -6.29 23.38 1.83
N ILE A 202 -5.98 22.59 0.80
CA ILE A 202 -5.87 21.13 0.90
C ILE A 202 -4.76 20.72 1.88
N ALA A 203 -3.58 21.34 1.75
CA ALA A 203 -2.44 21.04 2.61
C ALA A 203 -2.77 21.37 4.07
N ASP A 204 -3.31 22.55 4.33
CA ASP A 204 -3.73 22.98 5.65
C ASP A 204 -4.79 22.03 6.25
N TYR A 205 -5.76 21.60 5.46
CA TYR A 205 -6.79 20.67 5.92
C TYR A 205 -6.23 19.29 6.27
N SER A 206 -5.27 18.79 5.49
CA SER A 206 -4.57 17.52 5.76
C SER A 206 -3.73 17.62 7.04
N THR A 207 -2.93 18.67 7.17
CA THR A 207 -2.09 18.91 8.36
C THR A 207 -2.94 19.07 9.62
N GLN A 208 -4.04 19.83 9.56
CA GLN A 208 -4.97 19.98 10.68
C GLN A 208 -5.52 18.63 11.15
N LEU A 209 -5.88 17.73 10.22
CA LEU A 209 -6.37 16.40 10.59
C LEU A 209 -5.27 15.54 11.21
N GLU A 210 -4.05 15.61 10.69
CA GLU A 210 -2.91 14.88 11.23
C GLU A 210 -2.53 15.35 12.64
N ASP A 211 -2.51 16.66 12.86
CA ASP A 211 -2.30 17.27 14.16
C ASP A 211 -3.40 16.86 15.14
N GLU A 212 -4.66 16.90 14.71
CA GLU A 212 -5.79 16.48 15.54
C GLU A 212 -5.72 14.99 15.92
N ILE A 213 -5.30 14.12 14.99
CA ILE A 213 -5.06 12.70 15.26
C ILE A 213 -3.94 12.53 16.30
N ALA A 214 -2.87 13.32 16.20
CA ALA A 214 -1.75 13.27 17.14
C ALA A 214 -2.13 13.80 18.53
N GLU A 215 -2.90 14.89 18.61
CA GLU A 215 -3.35 15.51 19.85
C GLU A 215 -4.34 14.63 20.63
N VAL A 216 -5.34 14.06 19.95
CA VAL A 216 -6.37 13.24 20.61
C VAL A 216 -5.77 11.92 21.11
N SER A 217 -4.84 11.33 20.36
CA SER A 217 -4.08 10.12 20.74
C SER A 217 -4.95 8.98 21.32
N ASP A 218 -6.15 8.78 20.75
CA ASP A 218 -7.11 7.77 21.18
C ASP A 218 -7.56 6.92 19.99
N GLU A 219 -7.48 5.60 20.13
CA GLU A 219 -7.88 4.63 19.10
C GLU A 219 -9.37 4.74 18.72
N ARG A 220 -10.21 5.30 19.61
CA ARG A 220 -11.62 5.60 19.34
C ARG A 220 -11.80 6.83 18.44
N PHE A 221 -10.77 7.64 18.26
CA PHE A 221 -10.76 8.72 17.29
C PHE A 221 -10.13 8.31 15.97
N ALA A 222 -8.95 7.71 16.01
CA ALA A 222 -8.23 7.27 14.82
C ALA A 222 -7.29 6.10 15.16
N VAL A 223 -7.22 5.11 14.27
CA VAL A 223 -6.27 3.99 14.43
C VAL A 223 -5.20 4.10 13.35
N ARG A 224 -3.99 4.50 13.75
CA ARG A 224 -2.81 4.44 12.88
C ARG A 224 -2.38 2.99 12.73
N VAL A 225 -2.47 2.45 11.53
CA VAL A 225 -1.97 1.11 11.20
C VAL A 225 -0.63 1.27 10.47
N GLU A 226 0.45 0.96 11.16
CA GLU A 226 1.78 0.90 10.56
C GLU A 226 2.00 -0.47 9.92
N VAL A 227 2.10 -0.51 8.59
CA VAL A 227 2.29 -1.76 7.85
C VAL A 227 3.77 -1.95 7.58
N THR A 228 4.46 -2.68 8.45
CA THR A 228 5.85 -3.11 8.20
C THR A 228 5.85 -4.40 7.37
N ILE A 229 6.36 -4.35 6.14
CA ILE A 229 6.55 -5.55 5.32
C ILE A 229 7.77 -6.31 5.86
N ARG A 230 7.55 -7.48 6.46
CA ARG A 230 8.64 -8.36 6.93
C ARG A 230 8.77 -9.57 6.02
N PHE A 231 9.97 -9.87 5.56
CA PHE A 231 10.27 -11.11 4.84
C PHE A 231 10.70 -12.17 5.85
N ALA A 232 9.83 -13.16 6.11
CA ALA A 232 10.20 -14.31 6.94
C ALA A 232 10.92 -15.37 6.09
N SER A 233 12.07 -15.84 6.55
CA SER A 233 12.72 -17.05 6.00
C SER A 233 12.17 -18.29 6.71
N ASP A 234 11.86 -19.33 5.94
CA ASP A 234 11.21 -20.58 6.38
C ASP A 234 12.08 -21.48 7.27
N LYS A 235 13.27 -21.01 7.67
CA LYS A 235 14.17 -21.73 8.58
C LYS A 235 14.11 -21.07 9.94
N GLY A 236 13.35 -21.70 10.83
CA GLY A 236 12.98 -21.20 12.14
C GLY A 236 14.11 -20.54 12.91
N GLY A 237 13.88 -19.29 13.29
CA GLY A 237 14.74 -18.53 14.20
C GLY A 237 15.02 -17.13 13.69
N ALA A 238 14.24 -16.16 14.18
CA ALA A 238 14.33 -14.72 13.94
C ALA A 238 14.00 -14.25 12.51
N SER A 239 12.85 -13.56 12.39
CA SER A 239 12.53 -12.72 11.23
C SER A 239 13.59 -11.61 11.13
N PRO A 240 14.40 -11.53 10.06
CA PRO A 240 15.26 -10.36 9.89
C PRO A 240 14.38 -9.17 9.47
N ASP A 241 14.56 -8.03 10.14
CA ASP A 241 14.04 -6.75 9.68
C ASP A 241 14.76 -6.38 8.38
N VAL A 242 14.17 -6.74 7.23
CA VAL A 242 14.73 -6.40 5.92
C VAL A 242 14.38 -4.96 5.60
N THR A 243 15.33 -4.06 5.78
CA THR A 243 15.21 -2.65 5.37
C THR A 243 15.84 -2.48 3.98
N LEU A 244 15.05 -2.00 3.02
CA LEU A 244 15.55 -1.65 1.70
C LEU A 244 16.14 -0.23 1.74
N VAL A 245 17.46 -0.14 1.63
CA VAL A 245 18.20 1.12 1.55
C VAL A 245 18.92 1.20 0.22
N LYS A 246 19.14 2.42 -0.30
CA LYS A 246 20.04 2.60 -1.45
C LYS A 246 21.41 2.04 -1.11
N ALA A 247 22.08 1.40 -2.07
CA ALA A 247 23.38 0.75 -1.83
C ALA A 247 24.45 1.71 -1.26
N SER A 248 24.34 3.01 -1.53
CA SER A 248 25.19 4.06 -0.98
C SER A 248 25.00 4.32 0.52
N GLU A 249 23.85 3.97 1.06
CA GLU A 249 23.41 4.24 2.44
C GLU A 249 23.31 2.95 3.26
N ALA A 250 23.73 1.82 2.68
CA ALA A 250 23.63 0.52 3.32
C ALA A 250 24.69 0.35 4.43
N PRO A 251 24.30 -0.07 5.66
CA PRO A 251 25.26 -0.40 6.69
C PRO A 251 26.10 -1.62 6.28
N ALA A 252 27.31 -1.75 6.84
CA ALA A 252 28.31 -2.74 6.44
C ALA A 252 27.85 -4.22 6.51
N ASN A 253 26.75 -4.50 7.21
CA ASN A 253 26.14 -5.81 7.40
C ASN A 253 24.91 -6.08 6.48
N ALA A 254 24.62 -5.22 5.50
CA ALA A 254 23.50 -5.42 4.59
C ALA A 254 23.78 -6.52 3.54
N VAL A 255 22.78 -7.38 3.29
CA VAL A 255 22.81 -8.36 2.19
C VAL A 255 22.34 -7.66 0.91
N VAL A 256 23.24 -7.49 -0.06
CA VAL A 256 22.91 -6.87 -1.35
C VAL A 256 22.13 -7.87 -2.21
N LEU A 257 20.82 -7.62 -2.37
CA LEU A 257 19.98 -8.31 -3.35
C LEU A 257 20.26 -7.74 -4.74
N TYR A 258 21.01 -8.48 -5.55
CA TYR A 258 21.25 -8.11 -6.94
C TYR A 258 19.97 -8.30 -7.76
N LYS A 259 19.42 -7.20 -8.27
CA LYS A 259 18.35 -7.23 -9.29
C LYS A 259 18.87 -8.03 -10.50
N PRO A 260 18.11 -9.04 -11.00
CA PRO A 260 18.45 -9.71 -12.24
C PRO A 260 18.51 -8.65 -13.34
N THR A 261 19.72 -8.28 -13.74
CA THR A 261 19.96 -7.27 -14.76
C THR A 261 20.42 -8.00 -16.00
N ASP A 262 19.82 -7.66 -17.15
CA ASP A 262 20.14 -8.24 -18.44
C ASP A 262 21.68 -8.22 -18.66
N PRO A 263 22.32 -9.39 -18.82
CA PRO A 263 23.76 -9.50 -19.06
C PRO A 263 24.25 -8.65 -20.24
N GLU A 264 23.41 -8.49 -21.27
CA GLU A 264 23.75 -7.71 -22.47
C GLU A 264 23.86 -6.21 -22.17
N ARG A 265 23.08 -5.69 -21.22
CA ARG A 265 23.13 -4.27 -20.84
C ARG A 265 24.28 -3.94 -19.89
N THR A 266 24.70 -4.89 -19.06
CA THR A 266 25.75 -4.66 -18.04
C THR A 266 27.15 -4.90 -18.58
N HIS A 267 27.32 -5.90 -19.45
CA HIS A 267 28.61 -6.29 -20.02
C HIS A 267 28.53 -6.32 -21.56
N PRO A 268 28.39 -5.17 -22.23
CA PRO A 268 28.14 -5.14 -23.67
C PRO A 268 29.36 -5.54 -24.50
N TYR A 269 30.59 -5.39 -23.98
CA TYR A 269 31.79 -5.42 -24.81
C TYR A 269 32.46 -6.78 -24.91
N ARG A 270 32.82 -7.17 -26.13
CA ARG A 270 33.71 -8.31 -26.39
C ARG A 270 35.18 -7.91 -26.25
N THR A 271 36.07 -8.91 -26.25
CA THR A 271 37.53 -8.70 -26.11
C THR A 271 38.11 -7.73 -27.14
N LEU A 272 37.66 -7.79 -28.40
CA LEU A 272 38.14 -6.90 -29.47
C LEU A 272 37.64 -5.46 -29.26
N GLU A 273 36.34 -5.29 -29.04
CA GLU A 273 35.70 -4.00 -28.77
C GLU A 273 36.30 -3.32 -27.53
N LEU A 274 36.61 -4.09 -26.48
CA LEU A 274 37.28 -3.59 -25.29
C LEU A 274 38.68 -3.03 -25.62
N CYS A 275 39.46 -3.72 -26.46
CA CYS A 275 40.79 -3.25 -26.87
C CYS A 275 40.71 -1.97 -27.71
N GLU A 276 39.70 -1.86 -28.58
CA GLU A 276 39.46 -0.67 -29.41
C GLU A 276 39.13 0.55 -28.53
N LEU A 277 38.21 0.39 -27.58
CA LEU A 277 37.84 1.45 -26.64
C LEU A 277 39.01 1.88 -25.75
N ILE A 278 39.81 0.93 -25.26
CA ILE A 278 41.01 1.24 -24.47
C ILE A 278 42.06 1.97 -25.33
N THR A 279 42.29 1.52 -26.57
CA THR A 279 43.21 2.17 -27.51
C THR A 279 42.77 3.61 -27.81
N GLN A 280 41.47 3.83 -28.00
CA GLN A 280 40.89 5.15 -28.21
C GLN A 280 41.10 6.07 -27.00
N LYS A 281 40.91 5.57 -25.78
CA LYS A 281 41.10 6.35 -24.55
C LYS A 281 42.56 6.61 -24.19
N LEU A 282 43.47 5.70 -24.54
CA LEU A 282 44.91 5.80 -24.21
C LEU A 282 45.76 6.52 -25.26
N GLY A 283 45.25 6.68 -26.49
CA GLY A 283 45.97 7.32 -27.59
C GLY A 283 47.15 6.51 -28.14
N HIS A 284 47.34 5.26 -27.70
CA HIS A 284 48.38 4.34 -28.20
C HIS A 284 47.84 2.92 -28.32
N LYS A 285 48.45 2.11 -29.19
CA LYS A 285 47.97 0.78 -29.54
C LYS A 285 47.98 -0.16 -28.33
N PHE A 286 46.80 -0.62 -27.91
CA PHE A 286 46.61 -1.63 -26.89
C PHE A 286 46.22 -2.96 -27.54
N SER A 287 47.09 -3.96 -27.46
CA SER A 287 46.87 -5.26 -28.12
C SER A 287 46.06 -6.23 -27.26
N THR A 288 45.50 -7.25 -27.89
CA THR A 288 44.84 -8.37 -27.20
C THR A 288 45.78 -9.09 -26.23
N TYR A 289 47.09 -9.14 -26.54
CA TYR A 289 48.12 -9.68 -25.65
C TYR A 289 48.31 -8.82 -24.39
N ASP A 290 48.27 -7.49 -24.53
CA ASP A 290 48.34 -6.57 -23.40
C ASP A 290 47.14 -6.75 -22.47
N LEU A 291 45.94 -6.89 -23.05
CA LEU A 291 44.71 -7.19 -22.32
C LEU A 291 44.82 -8.51 -21.56
N GLN A 292 45.32 -9.59 -22.18
CA GLN A 292 45.52 -10.87 -21.51
C GLN A 292 46.46 -10.76 -20.31
N CYS A 293 47.55 -10.00 -20.43
CA CYS A 293 48.49 -9.78 -19.34
C CYS A 293 47.83 -9.03 -18.16
N VAL A 294 47.03 -8.00 -18.47
CA VAL A 294 46.30 -7.24 -17.46
C VAL A 294 45.27 -8.13 -16.76
N LEU A 295 44.45 -8.86 -17.52
CA LEU A 295 43.42 -9.75 -16.98
C LEU A 295 44.01 -10.90 -16.14
N HIS A 296 45.18 -11.42 -16.52
CA HIS A 296 45.89 -12.42 -15.71
C HIS A 296 46.32 -11.84 -14.35
N LYS A 297 46.83 -10.60 -14.35
CA LYS A 297 47.30 -9.94 -13.12
C LYS A 297 46.13 -9.52 -12.21
N THR A 298 45.02 -9.05 -12.77
CA THR A 298 43.84 -8.66 -11.99
C THR A 298 43.00 -9.85 -11.56
N GLY A 299 43.14 -11.00 -12.22
CA GLY A 299 42.39 -12.21 -11.90
C GLY A 299 40.90 -12.13 -12.25
N TRP A 300 40.48 -11.16 -13.07
CA TRP A 300 39.06 -10.92 -13.38
C TRP A 300 38.37 -12.12 -14.04
N LYS A 301 39.10 -12.99 -14.73
CA LYS A 301 38.54 -14.19 -15.38
C LYS A 301 38.25 -15.35 -14.41
N LYS A 302 38.56 -15.23 -13.12
CA LYS A 302 38.37 -16.33 -12.15
C LYS A 302 36.90 -16.51 -11.74
N ALA A 303 36.11 -15.43 -11.75
CA ALA A 303 34.70 -15.44 -11.39
C ALA A 303 34.00 -14.22 -12.01
N ASP A 304 32.68 -14.31 -12.21
CA ASP A 304 31.86 -13.18 -12.62
C ASP A 304 31.96 -12.03 -11.59
N ASN A 305 32.19 -10.82 -12.07
CA ASN A 305 32.37 -9.63 -11.24
C ASN A 305 31.86 -8.38 -11.98
N SER A 306 32.01 -7.19 -11.38
CA SER A 306 31.54 -5.94 -11.99
C SER A 306 32.23 -5.56 -13.31
N TYR A 307 33.38 -6.18 -13.63
CA TYR A 307 34.20 -5.89 -14.81
C TYR A 307 34.10 -6.97 -15.90
N HIS A 308 33.89 -8.23 -15.51
CA HIS A 308 33.95 -9.40 -16.37
C HIS A 308 32.81 -10.37 -16.08
N ARG A 309 32.21 -10.91 -17.15
CA ARG A 309 31.22 -11.96 -17.08
C ARG A 309 31.45 -13.02 -18.16
N LEU A 310 31.25 -14.29 -17.82
CA LEU A 310 31.22 -15.37 -18.81
C LEU A 310 29.77 -15.61 -19.28
N GLN A 311 29.50 -15.32 -20.55
CA GLN A 311 28.26 -15.74 -21.18
C GLN A 311 28.37 -17.22 -21.55
N GLN A 312 27.47 -18.04 -21.01
CA GLN A 312 27.32 -19.44 -21.39
C GLN A 312 26.45 -19.51 -22.65
N ASN A 313 26.85 -20.32 -23.65
CA ASN A 313 26.20 -20.47 -24.95
C ASN A 313 26.12 -19.19 -25.83
N PRO A 314 27.13 -18.91 -26.68
CA PRO A 314 28.47 -19.53 -26.74
C PRO A 314 29.37 -18.97 -25.63
N ASP A 315 30.35 -19.79 -25.17
CA ASP A 315 31.33 -19.43 -24.14
C ASP A 315 32.15 -18.21 -24.55
N THR A 316 31.68 -17.03 -24.15
CA THR A 316 32.24 -15.75 -24.56
C THR A 316 32.43 -14.86 -23.35
N HIS A 317 33.64 -14.30 -23.23
CA HIS A 317 33.94 -13.35 -22.18
C HIS A 317 33.46 -11.95 -22.58
N LYS A 318 32.62 -11.38 -21.73
CA LYS A 318 32.06 -10.04 -21.87
C LYS A 318 32.56 -9.11 -20.77
N TYR A 319 32.65 -7.83 -21.08
CA TYR A 319 33.22 -6.81 -20.21
C TYR A 319 32.30 -5.59 -20.11
N SER A 320 32.30 -4.96 -18.93
CA SER A 320 31.49 -3.78 -18.64
C SER A 320 32.20 -2.48 -19.05
N VAL A 321 31.45 -1.37 -19.08
CA VAL A 321 32.02 -0.02 -19.27
C VAL A 321 33.05 0.31 -18.18
N GLN A 322 32.80 -0.13 -16.94
CA GLN A 322 33.71 0.08 -15.81
C GLN A 322 35.05 -0.63 -16.02
N ALA A 323 35.08 -1.75 -16.75
CA ALA A 323 36.32 -2.46 -17.08
C ALA A 323 37.25 -1.60 -17.94
N VAL A 324 36.69 -0.82 -18.88
CA VAL A 324 37.45 0.12 -19.72
C VAL A 324 38.12 1.17 -18.83
N GLU A 325 37.34 1.81 -17.97
CA GLU A 325 37.79 2.92 -17.12
C GLU A 325 38.86 2.47 -16.14
N GLU A 326 38.67 1.30 -15.52
CA GLU A 326 39.61 0.77 -14.55
C GLU A 326 40.93 0.36 -15.21
N ILE A 327 40.90 -0.25 -16.42
CA ILE A 327 42.13 -0.56 -17.15
C ILE A 327 42.88 0.72 -17.53
N VAL A 328 42.17 1.74 -18.04
CA VAL A 328 42.78 3.04 -18.36
C VAL A 328 43.37 3.69 -17.12
N ARG A 329 42.67 3.64 -15.98
CA ARG A 329 43.14 4.15 -14.69
C ARG A 329 44.41 3.42 -14.24
N LEU A 330 44.43 2.09 -14.30
CA LEU A 330 45.61 1.28 -13.90
C LEU A 330 46.83 1.56 -14.78
N LEU A 331 46.63 1.79 -16.07
CA LEU A 331 47.71 2.09 -17.01
C LEU A 331 48.22 3.53 -16.87
N THR A 332 47.34 4.48 -16.56
CA THR A 332 47.71 5.90 -16.39
C THR A 332 48.32 6.18 -15.00
N ALA A 333 47.81 5.54 -13.95
CA ALA A 333 48.29 5.75 -12.58
C ALA A 333 49.66 5.09 -12.31
N HIS A 334 50.02 4.07 -13.09
CA HIS A 334 51.23 3.30 -12.87
C HIS A 334 51.92 2.97 -14.20
N ASP A 335 52.86 3.81 -14.60
CA ASP A 335 53.62 3.68 -15.86
C ASP A 335 54.38 2.34 -16.00
N THR A 336 54.68 1.69 -14.87
CA THR A 336 55.33 0.35 -14.83
C THR A 336 54.36 -0.83 -14.76
N TYR A 337 53.04 -0.59 -14.70
CA TYR A 337 52.05 -1.65 -14.46
C TYR A 337 51.99 -2.67 -15.58
N LEU A 338 52.00 -2.21 -16.84
CA LEU A 338 51.96 -3.08 -18.02
C LEU A 338 53.21 -3.96 -18.12
N LYS A 339 54.40 -3.42 -17.82
CA LYS A 339 55.66 -4.19 -17.78
C LYS A 339 55.58 -5.30 -16.73
N LYS A 340 55.15 -4.97 -15.50
CA LYS A 340 54.95 -5.95 -14.42
C LYS A 340 53.90 -7.02 -14.78
N ALA A 341 52.83 -6.65 -15.49
CA ALA A 341 51.81 -7.59 -15.95
C ALA A 341 52.36 -8.57 -16.99
N LYS A 342 53.13 -8.08 -17.97
CA LYS A 342 53.82 -8.92 -18.97
C LYS A 342 54.82 -9.89 -18.33
N GLU A 343 55.60 -9.43 -17.36
CA GLU A 343 56.54 -10.28 -16.63
C GLU A 343 55.85 -11.38 -15.84
N SER A 344 54.78 -11.04 -15.10
CA SER A 344 53.98 -12.01 -14.36
C SER A 344 53.41 -13.08 -15.28
N TYR A 345 52.82 -12.67 -16.41
CA TYR A 345 52.27 -13.60 -17.40
C TYR A 345 53.33 -14.55 -17.98
N ARG A 346 54.51 -14.02 -18.35
CA ARG A 346 55.65 -14.80 -18.87
C ARG A 346 56.22 -15.79 -17.86
N ARG A 347 56.25 -15.46 -16.56
CA ARG A 347 56.72 -16.39 -15.51
C ARG A 347 55.77 -17.58 -15.37
N THR A 348 54.46 -17.34 -15.38
CA THR A 348 53.45 -18.40 -15.30
C THR A 348 53.41 -19.27 -16.56
N SER A 349 53.59 -18.69 -17.76
CA SER A 349 53.62 -19.48 -19.00
C SER A 349 54.83 -20.43 -19.06
N ARG A 350 55.99 -19.98 -18.55
CA ARG A 350 57.22 -20.80 -18.46
C ARG A 350 57.16 -21.89 -17.41
N SER A 351 56.37 -21.72 -16.34
CA SER A 351 56.19 -22.77 -15.33
C SER A 351 55.20 -23.84 -15.82
N ARG A 352 54.15 -23.46 -16.55
CA ARG A 352 53.21 -24.41 -17.18
C ARG A 352 53.89 -25.28 -18.24
N SER A 353 54.74 -24.70 -19.09
CA SER A 353 55.48 -25.46 -20.11
C SER A 353 56.54 -26.43 -19.55
N LYS A 354 56.84 -26.38 -18.25
CA LYS A 354 57.73 -27.32 -17.55
C LYS A 354 56.98 -28.39 -16.76
N ALA A 355 55.67 -28.27 -16.60
CA ALA A 355 54.84 -29.14 -15.75
C ALA A 355 54.02 -30.17 -16.53
N GLU A 356 53.96 -30.10 -17.85
CA GLU A 356 53.43 -31.16 -18.71
C GLU A 356 54.60 -32.06 -19.18
N PRO A 357 54.66 -33.35 -18.79
CA PRO A 357 55.52 -34.31 -19.49
C PRO A 357 54.93 -34.63 -20.88
N PRO A 358 55.73 -35.15 -21.83
CA PRO A 358 55.27 -35.51 -23.16
C PRO A 358 54.16 -36.58 -23.15
#